data_AF-A0A963MCX2-F1
#
_entry.id   AF-A0A963MCX2-F1
#
_cell.length_a   1.000
_cell.length_b   1.000
_cell.length_c   1.000
_cell.angle_alpha   90.00
_cell.angle_beta   90.00
_cell.angle_gamma   90.00
#
_symmetry.space_group_name_H-M   'P 1'
#
loop_
_entity.id
_entity.type
_entity.pdbx_description
1 polymer ?
#
loop_
_entity_poly.entity_id
_entity_poly.type
_entity_poly.pdbx_seq_one_letter_code
_entity_poly.pdbx_strand_id
1 'polypeptide(L)'
;AGNQYRLALQVQQKHLAADSALRCRLLLQLGEVELSAGSGLPARDVFAQACALARSDGHTEGFARAAAGFERSTMLAAQSGEPAVALLSEALALHRHDDALRFELLARLCRACVYSDRSQEAVAIHTQAVGLARTLGDAQGLFIALASIVSANYWPRMLTQRLAAAREAWSIVEAGQHPVPVVDLIPYYLADLEHAGDIATLRQVLQQGLRLAEQSRSPYLLTLCRHTEALLAINEGRFAQAETWAVDALRSGRRMAQDQALSAYGMQMFCLRREQGRLGEALPMLQHFVRSTPEAQQWQPGLALLYAELDMRAECRAQFDSLPWHTATRPARDASTLTIMFFAAETCVYLHDAERAALLYPLLAENAGSNLMSDFGGPCLGSADRLLGNLAAVQQQWEQAQAHFEAALAMDQHTGARVWLAHTRHDYARMLLRRGHEGDAARARELLEPALADSTALGMQALTPRITALIQEIEAPRSAYPCGLTEREVEVLRLIAMGRNNREIGQVLSISPNTVANHVRNILEKTYTANRTEAAAFANREGLLGG
;
A
#
# COMPACT_ATOMS: atom_id res chain seq x y z
N ALA A 1 24.00 7.90 -29.04
CA ALA A 1 24.20 6.44 -29.15
C ALA A 1 23.06 5.74 -29.92
N GLY A 2 21.80 5.76 -29.46
CA GLY A 2 20.71 4.96 -30.08
C GLY A 2 20.51 5.19 -31.58
N ASN A 3 20.49 6.45 -32.04
CA ASN A 3 20.38 6.78 -33.46
C ASN A 3 21.56 6.26 -34.31
N GLN A 4 22.76 6.16 -33.72
CA GLN A 4 23.93 5.62 -34.42
C GLN A 4 23.81 4.10 -34.60
N TYR A 5 23.31 3.38 -33.59
CA TYR A 5 23.07 1.93 -33.72
C TYR A 5 21.92 1.61 -34.67
N ARG A 6 20.84 2.42 -34.70
CA ARG A 6 19.78 2.30 -35.70
C ARG A 6 20.31 2.52 -37.12
N LEU A 7 21.14 3.54 -37.32
CA LEU A 7 21.80 3.79 -38.60
C LEU A 7 22.75 2.64 -38.97
N ALA A 8 23.52 2.12 -38.03
CA ALA A 8 24.40 0.96 -38.25
C ALA A 8 23.60 -0.28 -38.67
N LEU A 9 22.43 -0.54 -38.08
CA LEU A 9 21.54 -1.62 -38.50
C LEU A 9 20.99 -1.42 -39.91
N GLN A 10 20.68 -0.19 -40.32
CA GLN A 10 20.26 0.13 -41.69
C GLN A 10 21.39 -0.09 -42.70
N VAL A 11 22.60 0.38 -42.37
CA VAL A 11 23.80 0.18 -43.20
C VAL A 11 24.13 -1.30 -43.31
N GLN A 12 24.10 -2.04 -42.19
CA GLN A 12 24.32 -3.49 -42.16
C GLN A 12 23.28 -4.22 -43.02
N GLN A 13 21.99 -3.88 -42.90
CA GLN A 13 20.94 -4.50 -43.71
C GLN A 13 21.12 -4.22 -45.21
N LYS A 14 21.60 -3.03 -45.58
CA LYS A 14 21.77 -2.63 -46.99
C LYS A 14 23.04 -3.18 -47.64
N HIS A 15 24.13 -3.29 -46.87
CA HIS A 15 25.46 -3.56 -47.42
C HIS A 15 26.09 -4.87 -46.94
N LEU A 16 25.63 -5.43 -45.82
CA LEU A 16 26.19 -6.61 -45.14
C LEU A 16 25.09 -7.58 -44.69
N ALA A 17 24.02 -7.73 -45.49
CA ALA A 17 22.82 -8.48 -45.12
C ALA A 17 23.09 -9.95 -44.71
N ALA A 18 24.13 -10.56 -45.29
CA ALA A 18 24.55 -11.93 -44.99
C ALA A 18 25.30 -12.07 -43.65
N ASP A 19 25.80 -10.97 -43.06
CA ASP A 19 26.51 -11.00 -41.77
C ASP A 19 25.51 -10.88 -40.61
N SER A 20 24.85 -12.00 -40.33
CA SER A 20 23.85 -12.10 -39.27
C SER A 20 24.46 -12.00 -37.86
N ALA A 21 25.72 -12.44 -37.69
CA ALA A 21 26.47 -12.29 -36.44
C ALA A 21 26.68 -10.80 -36.08
N LEU A 22 27.07 -9.97 -37.05
CA LEU A 22 27.18 -8.53 -36.87
C LEU A 22 25.82 -7.91 -36.54
N ARG A 23 24.76 -8.31 -37.25
CA ARG A 23 23.40 -7.84 -36.96
C ARG A 23 22.98 -8.17 -35.53
N CYS A 24 23.22 -9.39 -35.06
CA CYS A 24 22.92 -9.81 -33.69
C CYS A 24 23.67 -8.95 -32.66
N ARG A 25 24.98 -8.71 -32.87
CA ARG A 25 25.77 -7.82 -31.99
C ARG A 25 25.22 -6.39 -31.97
N LEU A 26 24.85 -5.83 -33.12
CA LEU A 26 24.28 -4.49 -33.21
C LEU A 26 22.93 -4.39 -32.49
N LEU A 27 22.08 -5.42 -32.60
CA LEU A 27 20.81 -5.49 -31.86
C LEU A 27 21.04 -5.54 -30.35
N LEU A 28 21.95 -6.39 -29.86
CA LEU A 28 22.29 -6.45 -28.44
C LEU A 28 22.76 -5.08 -27.91
N GLN A 29 23.65 -4.40 -28.64
CA GLN A 29 24.15 -3.08 -28.24
C GLN A 29 23.07 -2.00 -28.30
N LEU A 30 22.18 -2.04 -29.30
CA LEU A 30 21.04 -1.14 -29.35
C LEU A 30 20.11 -1.36 -28.14
N GLY A 31 19.83 -2.62 -27.79
CA GLY A 31 18.99 -2.97 -26.65
C GLY A 31 19.55 -2.43 -25.33
N GLU A 32 20.86 -2.58 -25.08
CA GLU A 32 21.50 -2.01 -23.87
C GLU A 32 21.44 -0.48 -23.83
N VAL A 33 21.54 0.19 -24.98
CA VAL A 33 21.41 1.65 -25.07
C VAL A 33 19.98 2.09 -24.78
N GLU A 34 18.97 1.37 -25.28
CA GLU A 34 17.56 1.66 -24.99
C GLU A 34 17.24 1.42 -23.50
N LEU A 35 17.76 0.34 -22.89
CA LEU A 35 17.66 0.10 -21.45
C LEU A 35 18.27 1.24 -20.63
N SER A 36 19.48 1.67 -21.01
CA SER A 36 20.18 2.77 -20.34
C SER A 36 19.44 4.11 -20.47
N ALA A 37 18.62 4.26 -21.51
CA ALA A 37 17.76 5.41 -21.73
C ALA A 37 16.39 5.30 -21.04
N GLY A 38 16.12 4.23 -20.28
CA GLY A 38 14.81 3.99 -19.64
C GLY A 38 13.71 3.53 -20.59
N SER A 39 14.06 3.18 -21.84
CA SER A 39 13.09 2.84 -22.89
C SER A 39 12.79 1.34 -22.92
N GLY A 40 11.99 0.86 -21.97
CA GLY A 40 11.67 -0.56 -21.78
C GLY A 40 11.03 -1.26 -22.99
N LEU A 41 9.95 -0.72 -23.55
CA LEU A 41 9.25 -1.32 -24.71
C LEU A 41 10.13 -1.35 -25.98
N PRO A 42 10.82 -0.25 -26.38
CA PRO A 42 11.77 -0.30 -27.48
C PRO A 42 12.90 -1.30 -27.27
N ALA A 43 13.48 -1.37 -26.06
CA ALA A 43 14.52 -2.35 -25.73
C ALA A 43 14.00 -3.78 -25.91
N ARG A 44 12.80 -4.08 -25.42
CA ARG A 44 12.15 -5.39 -25.53
C ARG A 44 12.03 -5.84 -26.97
N ASP A 45 11.54 -4.97 -27.84
CA ASP A 45 11.35 -5.30 -29.25
C ASP A 45 12.67 -5.57 -29.97
N VAL A 46 13.73 -4.85 -29.58
CA VAL A 46 15.10 -5.08 -30.09
C VAL A 46 15.66 -6.41 -29.59
N PHE A 47 15.52 -6.74 -28.30
CA PHE A 47 15.98 -8.01 -27.75
C PHE A 47 15.18 -9.21 -28.26
N ALA A 48 13.88 -9.04 -28.54
CA ALA A 48 13.06 -10.08 -29.18
C ALA A 48 13.58 -10.42 -30.57
N GLN A 49 13.94 -9.40 -31.37
CA GLN A 49 14.58 -9.58 -32.67
C GLN A 49 15.94 -10.27 -32.55
N ALA A 50 16.75 -9.89 -31.55
CA ALA A 50 18.03 -10.53 -31.29
C ALA A 50 17.86 -12.01 -30.91
N CYS A 51 16.88 -12.35 -30.07
CA CYS A 51 16.55 -13.73 -29.72
C CYS A 51 16.16 -14.56 -30.96
N ALA A 52 15.26 -14.03 -31.80
CA ALA A 52 14.80 -14.72 -33.00
C ALA A 52 15.96 -15.01 -33.98
N LEU A 53 16.83 -14.02 -34.20
CA LEU A 53 17.98 -14.14 -35.09
C LEU A 53 19.05 -15.09 -34.53
N ALA A 54 19.39 -14.96 -33.25
CA ALA A 54 20.36 -15.86 -32.62
C ALA A 54 19.88 -17.31 -32.61
N ARG A 55 18.57 -17.53 -32.44
CA ARG A 55 17.94 -18.86 -32.52
C ARG A 55 18.00 -19.45 -33.94
N SER A 56 17.72 -18.65 -34.98
CA SER A 56 17.78 -19.15 -36.38
C SER A 56 19.19 -19.56 -36.79
N ASP A 57 20.20 -18.86 -36.26
CA ASP A 57 21.59 -19.02 -36.66
C ASP A 57 22.37 -20.00 -35.78
N GLY A 58 21.73 -20.55 -34.73
CA GLY A 58 22.38 -21.45 -33.77
C GLY A 58 23.42 -20.77 -32.88
N HIS A 59 23.36 -19.43 -32.72
CA HIS A 59 24.27 -18.67 -31.88
C HIS A 59 23.82 -18.69 -30.41
N THR A 60 24.22 -19.74 -29.67
CA THR A 60 23.78 -20.00 -28.28
C THR A 60 24.11 -18.86 -27.30
N GLU A 61 25.34 -18.34 -27.30
CA GLU A 61 25.72 -17.24 -26.40
C GLU A 61 24.96 -15.94 -26.73
N GLY A 62 24.78 -15.65 -28.03
CA GLY A 62 24.00 -14.49 -28.49
C GLY A 62 22.54 -14.58 -28.06
N PHE A 63 21.96 -15.78 -28.14
CA PHE A 63 20.60 -16.05 -27.68
C PHE A 63 20.47 -15.85 -26.16
N ALA A 64 21.39 -16.40 -25.38
CA ALA A 64 21.41 -16.23 -23.92
C ALA A 64 21.50 -14.75 -23.51
N ARG A 65 22.41 -13.98 -24.11
CA ARG A 65 22.53 -12.53 -23.84
C ARG A 65 21.26 -11.77 -24.26
N ALA A 66 20.66 -12.13 -25.39
CA ALA A 66 19.42 -11.52 -25.85
C ALA A 66 18.25 -11.82 -24.91
N ALA A 67 18.15 -13.05 -24.38
CA ALA A 67 17.12 -13.44 -23.42
C ALA A 67 17.26 -12.69 -22.08
N ALA A 68 18.49 -12.53 -21.58
CA ALA A 68 18.77 -11.72 -20.39
C ALA A 68 18.38 -10.24 -20.57
N GLY A 69 18.71 -9.65 -21.74
CA GLY A 69 18.29 -8.29 -22.09
C GLY A 69 16.78 -8.14 -22.26
N PHE A 70 16.13 -9.14 -22.85
CA PHE A 70 14.67 -9.19 -23.00
C PHE A 70 13.97 -9.14 -21.64
N GLU A 71 14.40 -9.94 -20.68
CA GLU A 71 13.81 -9.93 -19.33
C GLU A 71 13.95 -8.56 -18.65
N ARG A 72 15.14 -7.95 -18.68
CA ARG A 72 15.37 -6.61 -18.10
C ARG A 72 14.44 -5.57 -18.71
N SER A 73 14.21 -5.66 -20.02
CA SER A 73 13.35 -4.74 -20.74
C SER A 73 11.85 -4.92 -20.43
N THR A 74 11.39 -6.17 -20.24
CA THR A 74 10.02 -6.45 -19.83
C THR A 74 9.74 -5.98 -18.41
N MET A 75 10.70 -6.15 -17.50
CA MET A 75 10.59 -5.70 -16.11
C MET A 75 10.51 -4.17 -16.04
N LEU A 76 11.39 -3.47 -16.76
CA LEU A 76 11.35 -2.00 -16.87
C LEU A 76 10.02 -1.49 -17.46
N ALA A 77 9.45 -2.24 -18.41
CA ALA A 77 8.17 -1.92 -19.04
C ALA A 77 6.93 -2.39 -18.24
N ALA A 78 7.12 -2.92 -17.03
CA ALA A 78 6.05 -3.48 -16.18
C ALA A 78 5.17 -4.52 -16.91
N GLN A 79 5.78 -5.38 -17.73
CA GLN A 79 5.09 -6.46 -18.44
C GLN A 79 5.20 -7.80 -17.71
N SER A 80 4.31 -8.73 -18.05
CA SER A 80 4.36 -10.11 -17.55
C SER A 80 5.72 -10.74 -17.82
N GLY A 81 6.24 -11.47 -16.83
CA GLY A 81 7.50 -12.22 -16.94
C GLY A 81 7.40 -13.51 -17.76
N GLU A 82 6.20 -13.98 -18.11
CA GLU A 82 5.99 -15.30 -18.73
C GLU A 82 6.79 -15.50 -20.04
N PRO A 83 6.82 -14.53 -20.98
CA PRO A 83 7.65 -14.67 -22.18
C PRO A 83 9.16 -14.74 -21.86
N ALA A 84 9.61 -14.02 -20.82
CA ALA A 84 10.99 -14.05 -20.37
C ALA A 84 11.34 -15.39 -19.72
N VAL A 85 10.44 -15.98 -18.93
CA VAL A 85 10.60 -17.33 -18.36
C VAL A 85 10.87 -18.36 -19.45
N ALA A 86 10.10 -18.32 -20.55
CA ALA A 86 10.29 -19.24 -21.67
C ALA A 86 11.66 -19.08 -22.34
N LEU A 87 12.06 -17.84 -22.68
CA LEU A 87 13.34 -17.55 -23.34
C LEU A 87 14.54 -17.91 -22.46
N LEU A 88 14.49 -17.58 -21.17
CA LEU A 88 15.57 -17.85 -20.22
C LEU A 88 15.71 -19.33 -19.90
N SER A 89 14.59 -20.06 -19.80
CA SER A 89 14.61 -21.52 -19.62
C SER A 89 15.25 -22.23 -20.81
N GLU A 90 14.93 -21.79 -22.05
CA GLU A 90 15.59 -22.28 -23.26
C GLU A 90 17.09 -21.96 -23.26
N ALA A 91 17.46 -20.72 -22.92
CA ALA A 91 18.86 -20.29 -22.86
C ALA A 91 19.67 -21.13 -21.86
N LEU A 92 19.09 -21.43 -20.68
CA LEU A 92 19.73 -22.27 -19.66
C LEU A 92 19.86 -23.75 -20.07
N ALA A 93 18.94 -24.25 -20.91
CA ALA A 93 19.01 -25.61 -21.44
C ALA A 93 20.13 -25.75 -22.50
N LEU A 94 20.35 -24.69 -23.29
CA LEU A 94 21.39 -24.61 -24.31
C LEU A 94 22.77 -24.26 -23.72
N HIS A 95 22.83 -23.41 -22.69
CA HIS A 95 24.07 -22.96 -22.05
C HIS A 95 24.31 -23.69 -20.72
N ARG A 96 24.99 -24.85 -20.81
CA ARG A 96 25.22 -25.75 -19.66
C ARG A 96 26.54 -25.51 -18.90
N HIS A 97 27.35 -24.56 -19.34
CA HIS A 97 28.63 -24.26 -18.70
C HIS A 97 28.39 -23.50 -17.40
N ASP A 98 29.01 -23.95 -16.31
CA ASP A 98 28.98 -23.28 -15.01
C ASP A 98 29.94 -22.07 -15.03
N ASP A 99 29.45 -20.98 -15.62
CA ASP A 99 30.18 -19.73 -15.80
C ASP A 99 29.34 -18.50 -15.40
N ALA A 100 29.89 -17.31 -15.65
CA ALA A 100 29.25 -16.06 -15.28
C ALA A 100 27.90 -15.83 -15.99
N LEU A 101 27.80 -16.25 -17.25
CA LEU A 101 26.57 -16.12 -18.03
C LEU A 101 25.46 -17.02 -17.46
N ARG A 102 25.80 -18.21 -16.97
CA ARG A 102 24.82 -19.13 -16.41
C ARG A 102 24.20 -18.63 -15.11
N PHE A 103 24.98 -18.11 -14.16
CA PHE A 103 24.37 -17.53 -12.95
C PHE A 103 23.57 -16.26 -13.30
N GLU A 104 24.00 -15.45 -14.28
CA GLU A 104 23.24 -14.29 -14.73
C GLU A 104 21.87 -14.73 -15.27
N LEU A 105 21.83 -15.73 -16.15
CA LEU A 105 20.58 -16.30 -16.66
C LEU A 105 19.68 -16.82 -15.53
N LEU A 106 20.23 -17.51 -14.53
CA LEU A 106 19.47 -17.96 -13.35
C LEU A 106 18.91 -16.77 -12.56
N ALA A 107 19.72 -15.74 -12.30
CA ALA A 107 19.27 -14.54 -11.60
C ALA A 107 18.16 -13.80 -12.36
N ARG A 108 18.26 -13.68 -13.69
CA ARG A 108 17.20 -13.10 -14.53
C ARG A 108 15.96 -13.99 -14.55
N LEU A 109 16.11 -15.31 -14.58
CA LEU A 109 14.99 -16.25 -14.55
C LEU A 109 14.24 -16.20 -13.22
N CYS A 110 14.97 -16.13 -12.10
CA CYS A 110 14.37 -15.91 -10.78
C CYS A 110 13.45 -14.69 -10.79
N ARG A 111 13.93 -13.55 -11.29
CA ARG A 111 13.12 -12.33 -11.36
C ARG A 111 11.95 -12.46 -12.33
N ALA A 112 12.12 -13.11 -13.49
CA ALA A 112 11.01 -13.39 -14.41
C ALA A 112 9.93 -14.26 -13.75
N CYS A 113 10.32 -15.26 -12.94
CA CYS A 113 9.41 -16.08 -12.15
C CYS A 113 8.67 -15.26 -11.09
N VAL A 114 9.31 -14.26 -10.47
CA VAL A 114 8.62 -13.29 -9.59
C VAL A 114 7.49 -12.62 -10.35
N TYR A 115 7.78 -11.93 -11.45
CA TYR A 115 6.78 -11.25 -12.30
C TYR A 115 5.83 -12.18 -13.09
N SER A 116 5.87 -13.48 -12.80
CA SER A 116 4.97 -14.50 -13.35
C SER A 116 4.25 -15.28 -12.25
N ASP A 117 4.35 -14.83 -11.00
CA ASP A 117 3.71 -15.46 -9.85
C ASP A 117 4.15 -16.92 -9.58
N ARG A 118 5.42 -17.23 -9.85
CA ARG A 118 6.00 -18.57 -9.70
C ARG A 118 6.91 -18.64 -8.49
N SER A 119 6.36 -18.47 -7.30
CA SER A 119 7.14 -18.31 -6.05
C SER A 119 8.05 -19.50 -5.71
N GLN A 120 7.55 -20.73 -5.84
CA GLN A 120 8.35 -21.93 -5.58
C GLN A 120 9.52 -22.07 -6.58
N GLU A 121 9.26 -21.81 -7.87
CA GLU A 121 10.31 -21.84 -8.90
C GLU A 121 11.34 -20.73 -8.65
N ALA A 122 10.90 -19.51 -8.36
CA ALA A 122 11.78 -18.36 -8.08
C ALA A 122 12.74 -18.66 -6.93
N VAL A 123 12.24 -19.21 -5.81
CA VAL A 123 13.08 -19.58 -4.66
C VAL A 123 14.13 -20.64 -5.04
N ALA A 124 13.72 -21.69 -5.76
CA ALA A 124 14.64 -22.75 -6.16
C ALA A 124 15.74 -22.23 -7.10
N ILE A 125 15.37 -21.40 -8.08
CA ILE A 125 16.29 -20.79 -9.04
C ILE A 125 17.23 -19.80 -8.32
N HIS A 126 16.72 -19.01 -7.38
CA HIS A 126 17.53 -18.10 -6.56
C HIS A 126 18.61 -18.86 -5.78
N THR A 127 18.25 -19.96 -5.12
CA THR A 127 19.22 -20.80 -4.39
C THR A 127 20.30 -21.35 -5.32
N GLN A 128 19.93 -21.78 -6.54
CA GLN A 128 20.89 -22.24 -7.54
C GLN A 128 21.83 -21.11 -8.00
N ALA A 129 21.30 -19.92 -8.29
CA ALA A 129 22.09 -18.76 -8.70
C ALA A 129 23.13 -18.37 -7.64
N VAL A 130 22.70 -18.27 -6.37
CA VAL A 130 23.58 -17.92 -5.24
C VAL A 130 24.64 -19.01 -5.00
N GLY A 131 24.26 -20.29 -5.07
CA GLY A 131 25.19 -21.41 -4.93
C GLY A 131 26.27 -21.43 -6.02
N LEU A 132 25.88 -21.20 -7.28
CA LEU A 132 26.83 -21.13 -8.40
C LEU A 132 27.78 -19.93 -8.25
N ALA A 133 27.27 -18.74 -7.94
CA ALA A 133 28.10 -17.55 -7.75
C ALA A 133 29.13 -17.73 -6.63
N ARG A 134 28.74 -18.36 -5.50
CA ARG A 134 29.66 -18.70 -4.40
C ARG A 134 30.74 -19.68 -4.83
N THR A 135 30.38 -20.69 -5.63
CA THR A 135 31.33 -21.70 -6.14
C THR A 135 32.37 -21.07 -7.06
N LEU A 136 31.96 -20.09 -7.88
CA LEU A 136 32.85 -19.37 -8.79
C LEU A 136 33.71 -18.31 -8.08
N GLY A 137 33.39 -17.94 -6.84
CA GLY A 137 34.10 -16.89 -6.10
C GLY A 137 33.93 -15.48 -6.69
N ASP A 138 32.87 -15.27 -7.47
CA ASP A 138 32.58 -13.99 -8.13
C ASP A 138 31.69 -13.12 -7.23
N ALA A 139 32.28 -12.07 -6.65
CA ALA A 139 31.55 -11.15 -5.77
C ALA A 139 30.49 -10.32 -6.51
N GLN A 140 30.76 -9.90 -7.75
CA GLN A 140 29.77 -9.18 -8.56
C GLN A 140 28.63 -10.11 -8.96
N GLY A 141 28.97 -11.36 -9.31
CA GLY A 141 27.99 -12.39 -9.59
C GLY A 141 27.12 -12.76 -8.38
N LEU A 142 27.73 -12.84 -7.20
CA LEU A 142 27.03 -13.08 -5.95
C LEU A 142 26.04 -11.95 -5.65
N PHE A 143 26.44 -10.69 -5.85
CA PHE A 143 25.53 -9.55 -5.73
C PHE A 143 24.30 -9.69 -6.66
N ILE A 144 24.52 -10.00 -7.94
CA ILE A 144 23.43 -10.14 -8.92
C ILE A 144 22.49 -11.29 -8.53
N ALA A 145 23.06 -12.42 -8.09
CA ALA A 145 22.29 -13.57 -7.64
C ALA A 145 21.48 -13.25 -6.38
N LEU A 146 22.06 -12.57 -5.38
CA LEU A 146 21.35 -12.17 -4.16
C LEU A 146 20.22 -11.17 -4.45
N ALA A 147 20.48 -10.18 -5.31
CA ALA A 147 19.50 -9.17 -5.73
C ALA A 147 18.38 -9.73 -6.64
N SER A 148 18.45 -10.98 -7.10
CA SER A 148 17.43 -11.54 -7.99
C SER A 148 16.06 -11.77 -7.34
N ILE A 149 16.01 -11.94 -6.01
CA ILE A 149 14.78 -12.26 -5.28
C ILE A 149 14.15 -11.05 -4.57
N VAL A 150 14.86 -9.93 -4.45
CA VAL A 150 14.39 -8.79 -3.65
C VAL A 150 13.15 -8.11 -4.27
N SER A 151 12.93 -8.28 -5.57
CA SER A 151 11.72 -7.79 -6.25
C SER A 151 10.44 -8.56 -5.89
N ALA A 152 10.53 -9.64 -5.11
CA ALA A 152 9.39 -10.41 -4.64
C ALA A 152 8.66 -9.75 -3.46
N ASN A 153 8.53 -8.42 -3.46
CA ASN A 153 8.02 -7.62 -2.33
C ASN A 153 6.55 -7.92 -1.98
N TYR A 154 5.71 -8.28 -2.95
CA TYR A 154 4.31 -8.65 -2.74
C TYR A 154 4.08 -10.11 -2.28
N TRP A 155 5.14 -10.84 -1.89
CA TRP A 155 5.03 -12.11 -1.17
C TRP A 155 5.44 -11.91 0.31
N PRO A 156 4.50 -11.59 1.22
CA PRO A 156 4.85 -11.21 2.60
C PRO A 156 5.69 -12.26 3.33
N ARG A 157 5.39 -13.55 3.10
CA ARG A 157 6.12 -14.70 3.68
C ARG A 157 7.62 -14.71 3.37
N MET A 158 8.07 -13.99 2.34
CA MET A 158 9.47 -13.97 1.93
C MET A 158 10.27 -12.81 2.53
N LEU A 159 9.66 -11.92 3.31
CA LEU A 159 10.33 -10.73 3.86
C LEU A 159 11.65 -11.07 4.57
N THR A 160 11.66 -12.07 5.45
CA THR A 160 12.88 -12.49 6.15
C THR A 160 13.97 -12.98 5.20
N GLN A 161 13.60 -13.76 4.18
CA GLN A 161 14.55 -14.27 3.18
C GLN A 161 15.10 -13.14 2.31
N ARG A 162 14.23 -12.22 1.86
CA ARG A 162 14.64 -11.07 1.04
C ARG A 162 15.57 -10.15 1.82
N LEU A 163 15.27 -9.84 3.09
CA LEU A 163 16.14 -9.05 3.96
C LEU A 163 17.51 -9.69 4.18
N ALA A 164 17.56 -11.01 4.37
CA ALA A 164 18.84 -11.72 4.50
C ALA A 164 19.68 -11.60 3.22
N ALA A 165 19.07 -11.85 2.05
CA ALA A 165 19.74 -11.71 0.76
C ALA A 165 20.18 -10.26 0.50
N ALA A 166 19.33 -9.28 0.82
CA ALA A 166 19.60 -7.86 0.62
C ALA A 166 20.73 -7.36 1.52
N ARG A 167 20.78 -7.81 2.79
CA ARG A 167 21.89 -7.49 3.73
C ARG A 167 23.22 -8.05 3.24
N GLU A 168 23.24 -9.30 2.77
CA GLU A 168 24.45 -9.90 2.20
C GLU A 168 24.88 -9.14 0.92
N ALA A 169 23.95 -8.85 0.01
CA ALA A 169 24.24 -8.07 -1.19
C ALA A 169 24.74 -6.66 -0.85
N TRP A 170 24.16 -6.02 0.17
CA TRP A 170 24.59 -4.70 0.64
C TRP A 170 26.01 -4.71 1.20
N SER A 171 26.41 -5.77 1.92
CA SER A 171 27.78 -5.89 2.43
C SER A 171 28.84 -5.90 1.32
N ILE A 172 28.50 -6.41 0.12
CA ILE A 172 29.37 -6.38 -1.07
C ILE A 172 29.50 -4.93 -1.58
N VAL A 173 28.40 -4.16 -1.57
CA VAL A 173 28.41 -2.74 -1.94
C VAL A 173 29.28 -1.93 -0.98
N GLU A 174 29.17 -2.19 0.33
CA GLU A 174 29.93 -1.49 1.38
C GLU A 174 31.43 -1.80 1.34
N ALA A 175 31.82 -2.98 0.87
CA ALA A 175 33.22 -3.35 0.68
C ALA A 175 33.94 -2.57 -0.46
N GLY A 176 33.28 -1.57 -1.07
CA GLY A 176 33.85 -0.72 -2.12
C GLY A 176 33.86 -1.40 -3.51
N GLN A 177 33.29 -2.59 -3.62
CA GLN A 177 33.09 -3.29 -4.88
C GLN A 177 31.77 -2.88 -5.49
N HIS A 178 31.58 -1.59 -5.81
CA HIS A 178 30.30 -1.04 -6.31
C HIS A 178 29.80 -1.83 -7.53
N PRO A 179 28.86 -2.77 -7.35
CA PRO A 179 28.46 -3.62 -8.44
C PRO A 179 27.51 -2.82 -9.32
N VAL A 180 27.82 -2.69 -10.61
CA VAL A 180 26.78 -2.32 -11.57
C VAL A 180 25.99 -3.60 -11.84
N PRO A 181 24.67 -3.66 -11.55
CA PRO A 181 23.75 -2.55 -11.23
C PRO A 181 23.20 -2.50 -9.79
N VAL A 182 23.72 -1.60 -8.92
CA VAL A 182 23.18 -1.33 -7.56
C VAL A 182 21.69 -0.98 -7.51
N VAL A 183 21.14 -0.49 -8.62
CA VAL A 183 19.71 -0.14 -8.76
C VAL A 183 18.79 -1.36 -8.69
N ASP A 184 19.30 -2.57 -8.97
CA ASP A 184 18.53 -3.81 -8.85
C ASP A 184 18.32 -4.21 -7.36
N LEU A 185 19.04 -3.59 -6.42
CA LEU A 185 18.96 -3.86 -4.98
C LEU A 185 18.30 -2.73 -4.18
N ILE A 186 18.86 -1.52 -4.26
CA ILE A 186 18.59 -0.44 -3.30
C ILE A 186 17.09 -0.15 -3.10
N PRO A 187 16.27 0.02 -4.16
CA PRO A 187 14.86 0.39 -4.00
C PRO A 187 14.08 -0.68 -3.23
N TYR A 188 14.33 -1.95 -3.52
CA TYR A 188 13.69 -3.07 -2.85
C TYR A 188 14.19 -3.25 -1.42
N TYR A 189 15.50 -3.05 -1.18
CA TYR A 189 16.05 -3.15 0.16
C TYR A 189 15.51 -2.05 1.08
N LEU A 190 15.40 -0.82 0.59
CA LEU A 190 14.75 0.28 1.33
C LEU A 190 13.29 -0.04 1.67
N ALA A 191 12.55 -0.62 0.71
CA ALA A 191 11.16 -1.03 0.95
C ALA A 191 11.07 -2.19 1.97
N ASP A 192 11.91 -3.22 1.87
CA ASP A 192 11.90 -4.34 2.83
C ASP A 192 12.29 -3.89 4.25
N LEU A 193 13.21 -2.92 4.38
CA LEU A 193 13.55 -2.34 5.68
C LEU A 193 12.37 -1.58 6.30
N GLU A 194 11.60 -0.84 5.49
CA GLU A 194 10.38 -0.16 5.95
C GLU A 194 9.29 -1.17 6.35
N HIS A 195 9.07 -2.23 5.55
CA HIS A 195 8.15 -3.32 5.89
C HIS A 195 8.48 -3.94 7.25
N ALA A 196 9.76 -4.19 7.52
CA ALA A 196 10.21 -4.76 8.78
C ALA A 196 10.32 -3.75 9.94
N GLY A 197 10.17 -2.46 9.66
CA GLY A 197 10.32 -1.39 10.65
C GLY A 197 11.76 -1.07 11.04
N ASP A 198 12.77 -1.50 10.27
CA ASP A 198 14.20 -1.25 10.51
C ASP A 198 14.60 0.14 9.96
N ILE A 199 14.01 1.20 10.55
CA ILE A 199 14.18 2.59 10.10
C ILE A 199 15.61 3.09 10.28
N ALA A 200 16.33 2.57 11.29
CA ALA A 200 17.72 2.92 11.54
C ALA A 200 18.62 2.51 10.37
N THR A 201 18.55 1.24 9.95
CA THR A 201 19.31 0.76 8.80
C THR A 201 18.79 1.38 7.50
N LEU A 202 17.47 1.58 7.36
CA LEU A 202 16.88 2.27 6.20
C LEU A 202 17.53 3.63 5.98
N ARG A 203 17.64 4.48 7.01
CA ARG A 203 18.27 5.80 6.91
C ARG A 203 19.75 5.72 6.51
N GLN A 204 20.49 4.72 7.01
CA GLN A 204 21.88 4.52 6.64
C GLN A 204 22.03 4.14 5.15
N VAL A 205 21.24 3.16 4.69
CA VAL A 205 21.21 2.71 3.30
C VAL A 205 20.78 3.85 2.37
N LEU A 206 19.77 4.63 2.78
CA LEU A 206 19.27 5.78 2.02
C LEU A 206 20.34 6.85 1.84
N GLN A 207 21.05 7.22 2.90
CA GLN A 207 22.15 8.20 2.81
C GLN A 207 23.28 7.71 1.91
N GLN A 208 23.63 6.42 1.97
CA GLN A 208 24.61 5.82 1.07
C GLN A 208 24.10 5.82 -0.38
N GLY A 209 22.85 5.44 -0.60
CA GLY A 209 22.20 5.42 -1.91
C GLY A 209 22.16 6.80 -2.58
N LEU A 210 21.88 7.86 -1.82
CA LEU A 210 21.96 9.24 -2.31
C LEU A 210 23.39 9.62 -2.76
N ARG A 211 24.41 9.28 -1.96
CA ARG A 211 25.82 9.51 -2.35
C ARG A 211 26.20 8.74 -3.61
N LEU A 212 25.80 7.48 -3.70
CA LEU A 212 26.04 6.64 -4.89
C LEU A 212 25.35 7.21 -6.13
N ALA A 213 24.12 7.73 -5.99
CA ALA A 213 23.41 8.37 -7.08
C ALA A 213 24.15 9.61 -7.63
N GLU A 214 24.71 10.42 -6.74
CA GLU A 214 25.51 11.60 -7.11
C GLU A 214 26.83 11.21 -7.79
N GLN A 215 27.57 10.26 -7.21
CA GLN A 215 28.85 9.78 -7.73
C GLN A 215 28.71 9.12 -9.11
N SER A 216 27.68 8.29 -9.28
CA SER A 216 27.37 7.61 -10.55
C SER A 216 26.62 8.51 -11.55
N ARG A 217 26.22 9.72 -11.14
CA ARG A 217 25.38 10.64 -11.92
C ARG A 217 24.11 9.94 -12.44
N SER A 218 23.48 9.11 -11.60
CA SER A 218 22.26 8.36 -11.93
C SER A 218 21.02 9.11 -11.44
N PRO A 219 20.27 9.82 -12.31
CA PRO A 219 19.05 10.50 -11.90
C PRO A 219 17.94 9.51 -11.49
N TYR A 220 18.02 8.26 -11.98
CA TYR A 220 17.08 7.20 -11.62
C TYR A 220 17.20 6.85 -10.15
N LEU A 221 18.42 6.48 -9.71
CA LEU A 221 18.67 6.13 -8.32
C LEU A 221 18.35 7.30 -7.37
N LEU A 222 18.71 8.52 -7.77
CA LEU A 222 18.37 9.72 -7.00
C LEU A 222 16.85 9.85 -6.80
N THR A 223 16.07 9.63 -7.87
CA THR A 223 14.60 9.69 -7.81
C THR A 223 14.03 8.64 -6.85
N LEU A 224 14.54 7.40 -6.89
CA LEU A 224 14.10 6.31 -6.02
C LEU A 224 14.39 6.60 -4.53
N CYS A 225 15.59 7.12 -4.24
CA CYS A 225 15.94 7.57 -2.89
C CYS A 225 15.03 8.73 -2.42
N ARG A 226 14.73 9.71 -3.29
CA ARG A 226 13.86 10.84 -2.96
C ARG A 226 12.43 10.42 -2.65
N HIS A 227 11.90 9.38 -3.31
CA HIS A 227 10.60 8.82 -2.92
C HIS A 227 10.62 8.24 -1.50
N THR A 228 11.74 7.63 -1.09
CA THR A 228 11.90 7.10 0.28
C THR A 228 12.00 8.23 1.31
N GLU A 229 12.69 9.33 0.99
CA GLU A 229 12.71 10.53 1.84
C GLU A 229 11.29 11.11 2.03
N ALA A 230 10.52 11.22 0.94
CA ALA A 230 9.14 11.66 0.99
C ALA A 230 8.29 10.76 1.91
N LEU A 231 8.42 9.44 1.77
CA LEU A 231 7.74 8.46 2.63
C LEU A 231 8.07 8.68 4.12
N LEU A 232 9.35 8.77 4.48
CA LEU A 232 9.75 8.99 5.87
C LEU A 232 9.20 10.31 6.42
N ALA A 233 9.25 11.38 5.63
CA ALA A 233 8.66 12.66 6.04
C ALA A 233 7.14 12.61 6.20
N ILE A 234 6.42 11.84 5.38
CA ILE A 234 4.97 11.61 5.57
C ILE A 234 4.75 10.92 6.92
N ASN A 235 5.42 9.80 7.18
CA ASN A 235 5.24 9.00 8.40
C ASN A 235 5.59 9.79 9.68
N GLU A 236 6.61 10.63 9.62
CA GLU A 236 7.06 11.46 10.74
C GLU A 236 6.27 12.77 10.90
N GLY A 237 5.36 13.07 9.95
CA GLY A 237 4.50 14.26 9.98
C GLY A 237 5.18 15.55 9.50
N ARG A 238 6.29 15.47 8.77
CA ARG A 238 6.95 16.61 8.12
C ARG A 238 6.32 16.91 6.75
N PHE A 239 5.03 17.22 6.73
CA PHE A 239 4.23 17.29 5.49
C PHE A 239 4.75 18.27 4.45
N ALA A 240 5.23 19.46 4.84
CA ALA A 240 5.79 20.44 3.90
C ALA A 240 7.07 19.94 3.20
N GLN A 241 7.93 19.25 3.96
CA GLN A 241 9.15 18.66 3.43
C GLN A 241 8.83 17.46 2.52
N ALA A 242 7.89 16.60 2.94
CA ALA A 242 7.41 15.50 2.11
C ALA A 242 6.85 15.97 0.76
N GLU A 243 6.04 17.04 0.74
CA GLU A 243 5.51 17.61 -0.50
C GLU A 243 6.62 18.13 -1.42
N THR A 244 7.64 18.79 -0.85
CA THR A 244 8.81 19.25 -1.61
C THR A 244 9.54 18.08 -2.28
N TRP A 245 9.81 17.02 -1.53
CA TRP A 245 10.48 15.83 -2.05
C TRP A 245 9.65 15.06 -3.07
N ALA A 246 8.34 14.96 -2.88
CA ALA A 246 7.43 14.34 -3.84
C ALA A 246 7.45 15.09 -5.19
N VAL A 247 7.42 16.43 -5.17
CA VAL A 247 7.49 17.26 -6.37
C VAL A 247 8.85 17.13 -7.07
N ASP A 248 9.94 17.11 -6.31
CA ASP A 248 11.29 16.95 -6.86
C ASP A 248 11.46 15.57 -7.51
N ALA A 249 10.99 14.50 -6.87
CA ALA A 249 11.00 13.15 -7.41
C ALA A 249 10.15 13.02 -8.69
N LEU A 250 8.99 13.67 -8.74
CA LEU A 250 8.18 13.73 -9.97
C LEU A 250 8.93 14.43 -11.11
N ARG A 251 9.60 15.55 -10.82
CA ARG A 251 10.32 16.34 -11.83
C ARG A 251 11.49 15.56 -12.43
N SER A 252 12.25 14.83 -11.61
CA SER A 252 13.34 13.98 -12.08
C SER A 252 12.83 12.72 -12.78
N GLY A 253 11.80 12.07 -12.24
CA GLY A 253 11.24 10.82 -12.76
C GLY A 253 10.55 10.95 -14.12
N ARG A 254 9.89 12.09 -14.41
CA ARG A 254 9.24 12.36 -15.71
C ARG A 254 10.19 12.24 -16.92
N ARG A 255 11.49 12.39 -16.72
CA ARG A 255 12.49 12.27 -17.79
C ARG A 255 12.91 10.83 -18.08
N MET A 256 12.48 9.88 -17.25
CA MET A 256 13.01 8.50 -17.23
C MET A 256 11.91 7.44 -17.31
N ALA A 257 10.85 7.59 -16.50
CA ALA A 257 9.73 6.67 -16.39
C ALA A 257 8.48 7.45 -15.96
N GLN A 258 7.85 8.14 -16.93
CA GLN A 258 6.79 9.12 -16.66
C GLN A 258 5.60 8.54 -15.90
N ASP A 259 5.12 7.36 -16.28
CA ASP A 259 3.92 6.75 -15.70
C ASP A 259 4.14 6.30 -14.26
N GLN A 260 5.31 5.71 -13.97
CA GLN A 260 5.71 5.32 -12.61
C GLN A 260 5.85 6.54 -11.69
N ALA A 261 6.51 7.60 -12.18
CA ALA A 261 6.71 8.83 -11.43
C ALA A 261 5.38 9.54 -11.10
N LEU A 262 4.43 9.55 -12.07
CA LEU A 262 3.09 10.10 -11.86
C LEU A 262 2.30 9.29 -10.84
N SER A 263 2.38 7.96 -10.90
CA SER A 263 1.67 7.06 -9.99
C SER A 263 2.17 7.20 -8.55
N ALA A 264 3.49 7.18 -8.34
CA ALA A 264 4.10 7.37 -7.02
C ALA A 264 3.75 8.75 -6.44
N TYR A 265 3.86 9.81 -7.24
CA TYR A 265 3.47 11.16 -6.84
C TYR A 265 1.99 11.23 -6.44
N GLY A 266 1.09 10.69 -7.26
CA GLY A 266 -0.35 10.70 -6.98
C GLY A 266 -0.68 10.05 -5.63
N MET A 267 -0.03 8.93 -5.33
CA MET A 267 -0.25 8.19 -4.08
C MET A 267 0.38 8.89 -2.85
N GLN A 268 1.55 9.53 -3.01
CA GLN A 268 2.15 10.37 -1.97
C GLN A 268 1.27 11.60 -1.66
N MET A 269 0.74 12.23 -2.71
CA MET A 269 -0.19 13.35 -2.56
C MET A 269 -1.52 12.91 -1.93
N PHE A 270 -2.04 11.73 -2.26
CA PHE A 270 -3.20 11.17 -1.58
C PHE A 270 -2.97 11.10 -0.07
N CYS A 271 -1.85 10.53 0.38
CA CYS A 271 -1.53 10.41 1.80
C CYS A 271 -1.41 11.79 2.47
N LEU A 272 -0.69 12.72 1.85
CA LEU A 272 -0.53 14.09 2.37
C LEU A 272 -1.88 14.83 2.48
N ARG A 273 -2.69 14.79 1.42
CA ARG A 273 -3.96 15.50 1.36
C ARG A 273 -4.99 14.88 2.30
N ARG A 274 -4.92 13.58 2.57
CA ARG A 274 -5.74 12.92 3.60
C ARG A 274 -5.44 13.52 4.96
N GLU A 275 -4.17 13.57 5.37
CA GLU A 275 -3.82 14.13 6.69
C GLU A 275 -4.12 15.63 6.79
N GLN A 276 -3.96 16.38 5.70
CA GLN A 276 -4.26 17.81 5.63
C GLN A 276 -5.76 18.13 5.52
N GLY A 277 -6.67 17.16 5.45
CA GLY A 277 -8.11 17.42 5.27
C GLY A 277 -8.46 18.02 3.90
N ARG A 278 -7.60 17.81 2.90
CA ARG A 278 -7.69 18.38 1.54
C ARG A 278 -7.97 17.33 0.46
N LEU A 279 -8.35 16.12 0.87
CA LEU A 279 -8.51 14.99 -0.04
C LEU A 279 -9.63 15.19 -1.08
N GLY A 280 -10.60 16.08 -0.79
CA GLY A 280 -11.67 16.46 -1.71
C GLY A 280 -11.17 17.06 -3.03
N GLU A 281 -9.95 17.61 -3.07
CA GLU A 281 -9.30 18.10 -4.30
C GLU A 281 -9.13 16.99 -5.35
N ALA A 282 -8.98 15.73 -4.92
CA ALA A 282 -8.74 14.60 -5.82
C ALA A 282 -10.03 13.96 -6.38
N LEU A 283 -11.19 14.25 -5.79
CA LEU A 283 -12.44 13.55 -6.10
C LEU A 283 -12.88 13.67 -7.56
N PRO A 284 -12.95 14.86 -8.19
CA PRO A 284 -13.41 14.96 -9.57
C PRO A 284 -12.50 14.21 -10.55
N MET A 285 -11.18 14.25 -10.29
CA MET A 285 -10.19 13.58 -11.13
C MET A 285 -10.32 12.06 -11.03
N LEU A 286 -10.42 11.51 -9.82
CA LEU A 286 -10.53 10.06 -9.64
C LEU A 286 -11.85 9.51 -10.18
N GLN A 287 -12.96 10.23 -9.96
CA GLN A 287 -14.26 9.87 -10.55
C GLN A 287 -14.20 9.83 -12.07
N HIS A 288 -13.57 10.84 -12.69
CA HIS A 288 -13.42 10.85 -14.14
C HIS A 288 -12.55 9.68 -14.61
N PHE A 289 -11.38 9.48 -14.01
CA PHE A 289 -10.43 8.42 -14.36
C PHE A 289 -11.07 7.03 -14.33
N VAL A 290 -11.76 6.70 -13.23
CA VAL A 290 -12.42 5.41 -13.04
C VAL A 290 -13.59 5.20 -14.02
N ARG A 291 -14.30 6.26 -14.41
CA ARG A 291 -15.43 6.17 -15.36
C ARG A 291 -14.99 6.13 -16.82
N SER A 292 -13.91 6.82 -17.18
CA SER A 292 -13.50 7.01 -18.57
C SER A 292 -12.46 6.02 -19.07
N THR A 293 -11.79 5.29 -18.17
CA THR A 293 -10.67 4.39 -18.50
C THR A 293 -10.98 2.95 -18.05
N PRO A 294 -11.18 1.99 -18.97
CA PRO A 294 -11.49 0.60 -18.62
C PRO A 294 -10.47 -0.05 -17.68
N GLU A 295 -9.17 0.18 -17.91
CA GLU A 295 -8.08 -0.36 -17.09
C GLU A 295 -8.05 0.25 -15.67
N ALA A 296 -8.71 1.40 -15.46
CA ALA A 296 -8.78 2.06 -14.17
C ALA A 296 -9.84 1.45 -13.22
N GLN A 297 -10.62 0.47 -13.68
CA GLN A 297 -11.63 -0.20 -12.84
C GLN A 297 -11.03 -0.90 -11.60
N GLN A 298 -9.75 -1.26 -11.63
CA GLN A 298 -9.05 -1.76 -10.45
C GLN A 298 -8.97 -0.74 -9.29
N TRP A 299 -9.12 0.56 -9.57
CA TRP A 299 -9.07 1.64 -8.58
C TRP A 299 -10.41 1.97 -7.92
N GLN A 300 -11.48 1.22 -8.22
CA GLN A 300 -12.80 1.39 -7.59
C GLN A 300 -12.75 1.36 -6.04
N PRO A 301 -11.93 0.50 -5.39
CA PRO A 301 -11.76 0.54 -3.93
C PRO A 301 -11.18 1.87 -3.42
N GLY A 302 -10.25 2.47 -4.16
CA GLY A 302 -9.71 3.79 -3.83
C GLY A 302 -10.75 4.91 -3.94
N LEU A 303 -11.66 4.81 -4.91
CA LEU A 303 -12.80 5.74 -5.00
C LEU A 303 -13.78 5.53 -3.84
N ALA A 304 -14.03 4.28 -3.43
CA ALA A 304 -14.86 3.98 -2.25
C ALA A 304 -14.26 4.57 -0.96
N LEU A 305 -12.94 4.44 -0.78
CA LEU A 305 -12.23 5.05 0.35
C LEU A 305 -12.31 6.57 0.30
N LEU A 306 -12.19 7.17 -0.89
CA LEU A 306 -12.29 8.62 -1.03
C LEU A 306 -13.67 9.13 -0.59
N TYR A 307 -14.75 8.41 -0.90
CA TYR A 307 -16.08 8.73 -0.38
C TYR A 307 -16.15 8.56 1.15
N ALA A 308 -15.52 7.54 1.71
CA ALA A 308 -15.46 7.34 3.16
C ALA A 308 -14.74 8.48 3.90
N GLU A 309 -13.57 8.91 3.39
CA GLU A 309 -12.79 10.02 3.97
C GLU A 309 -13.50 11.37 3.88
N LEU A 310 -14.43 11.53 2.94
CA LEU A 310 -15.26 12.74 2.75
C LEU A 310 -16.64 12.62 3.42
N ASP A 311 -16.87 11.55 4.18
CA ASP A 311 -18.14 11.24 4.85
C ASP A 311 -19.37 11.15 3.91
N MET A 312 -19.13 10.76 2.65
CA MET A 312 -20.16 10.54 1.63
C MET A 312 -20.70 9.10 1.70
N ARG A 313 -21.43 8.80 2.78
CA ARG A 313 -21.77 7.41 3.15
C ARG A 313 -22.62 6.65 2.11
N ALA A 314 -23.55 7.33 1.43
CA ALA A 314 -24.42 6.69 0.44
C ALA A 314 -23.66 6.29 -0.82
N GLU A 315 -22.84 7.20 -1.35
CA GLU A 315 -21.97 6.97 -2.50
C GLU A 315 -20.90 5.93 -2.17
N CYS A 316 -20.31 6.01 -0.97
CA CYS A 316 -19.37 5.02 -0.46
C CYS A 316 -19.97 3.61 -0.46
N ARG A 317 -21.18 3.44 0.10
CA ARG A 317 -21.90 2.17 0.14
C ARG A 317 -22.17 1.64 -1.27
N ALA A 318 -22.75 2.46 -2.15
CA ALA A 318 -23.05 2.06 -3.52
C ALA A 318 -21.79 1.62 -4.28
N GLN A 319 -20.70 2.36 -4.10
CA GLN A 319 -19.42 2.05 -4.72
C GLN A 319 -18.83 0.75 -4.19
N PHE A 320 -18.88 0.53 -2.87
CA PHE A 320 -18.31 -0.65 -2.19
C PHE A 320 -19.10 -1.93 -2.49
N ASP A 321 -20.42 -1.85 -2.57
CA ASP A 321 -21.28 -2.97 -2.92
C ASP A 321 -21.10 -3.39 -4.39
N SER A 322 -20.73 -2.46 -5.27
CA SER A 322 -20.45 -2.75 -6.69
C SER A 322 -19.12 -3.46 -6.94
N LEU A 323 -18.24 -3.53 -5.92
CA LEU A 323 -16.94 -4.18 -6.06
C LEU A 323 -17.13 -5.67 -6.37
N PRO A 324 -16.31 -6.25 -7.27
CA PRO A 324 -16.44 -7.64 -7.65
C PRO A 324 -15.81 -8.56 -6.59
N TRP A 325 -16.41 -8.67 -5.39
CA TRP A 325 -15.84 -9.34 -4.21
C TRP A 325 -15.31 -10.76 -4.46
N HIS A 326 -15.92 -11.51 -5.39
CA HIS A 326 -15.48 -12.86 -5.77
C HIS A 326 -14.12 -12.88 -6.51
N THR A 327 -13.79 -11.84 -7.29
CA THR A 327 -12.47 -11.65 -7.91
C THR A 327 -11.55 -10.75 -7.09
N ALA A 328 -12.11 -9.76 -6.37
CA ALA A 328 -11.34 -8.87 -5.51
C ALA A 328 -10.68 -9.60 -4.31
N THR A 329 -11.26 -10.73 -3.88
CA THR A 329 -10.68 -11.64 -2.87
C THR A 329 -9.71 -12.68 -3.47
N ARG A 330 -9.53 -12.67 -4.79
CA ARG A 330 -8.49 -13.40 -5.53
C ARG A 330 -7.62 -12.38 -6.27
N PRO A 331 -6.87 -11.56 -5.53
CA PRO A 331 -6.22 -10.40 -6.12
C PRO A 331 -5.25 -10.85 -7.22
N ALA A 332 -5.02 -9.97 -8.18
CA ALA A 332 -3.81 -10.05 -8.99
C ALA A 332 -2.60 -10.21 -8.04
N ARG A 333 -1.54 -10.89 -8.43
CA ARG A 333 -0.38 -11.06 -7.54
C ARG A 333 0.70 -10.09 -7.97
N ASP A 334 0.39 -8.82 -7.78
CA ASP A 334 1.27 -7.70 -8.09
C ASP A 334 1.26 -6.65 -6.98
N ALA A 335 2.13 -5.65 -7.13
CA ALA A 335 2.36 -4.56 -6.18
C ALA A 335 1.12 -3.70 -5.86
N SER A 336 0.11 -3.66 -6.74
CA SER A 336 -1.11 -2.87 -6.51
C SER A 336 -2.05 -3.50 -5.48
N THR A 337 -1.89 -4.79 -5.22
CA THR A 337 -2.78 -5.62 -4.41
C THR A 337 -2.92 -5.12 -2.99
N LEU A 338 -1.80 -4.85 -2.33
CA LEU A 338 -1.80 -4.38 -0.94
C LEU A 338 -2.49 -3.02 -0.82
N THR A 339 -2.30 -2.11 -1.78
CA THR A 339 -3.02 -0.82 -1.84
C THR A 339 -4.53 -1.03 -1.98
N ILE A 340 -4.94 -1.91 -2.89
CA ILE A 340 -6.35 -2.20 -3.14
C ILE A 340 -7.00 -2.82 -1.88
N MET A 341 -6.33 -3.77 -1.25
CA MET A 341 -6.80 -4.38 0.00
C MET A 341 -6.89 -3.36 1.13
N PHE A 342 -5.89 -2.49 1.25
CA PHE A 342 -5.89 -1.39 2.22
C PHE A 342 -7.11 -0.49 2.03
N PHE A 343 -7.37 -0.04 0.79
CA PHE A 343 -8.53 0.80 0.48
C PHE A 343 -9.86 0.12 0.81
N ALA A 344 -10.00 -1.15 0.42
CA ALA A 344 -11.17 -1.95 0.71
C ALA A 344 -11.36 -2.14 2.23
N ALA A 345 -10.29 -2.40 2.98
CA ALA A 345 -10.34 -2.61 4.42
C ALA A 345 -10.72 -1.33 5.19
N GLU A 346 -10.11 -0.18 4.89
CA GLU A 346 -10.50 1.10 5.50
C GLU A 346 -11.97 1.45 5.22
N THR A 347 -12.42 1.22 3.98
CA THR A 347 -13.81 1.43 3.60
C THR A 347 -14.76 0.48 4.33
N CYS A 348 -14.37 -0.79 4.45
CA CYS A 348 -15.11 -1.81 5.20
C CYS A 348 -15.31 -1.39 6.67
N VAL A 349 -14.28 -0.80 7.27
CA VAL A 349 -14.28 -0.34 8.66
C VAL A 349 -15.19 0.87 8.83
N TYR A 350 -15.10 1.85 7.92
CA TYR A 350 -16.00 3.01 7.90
C TYR A 350 -17.48 2.62 7.75
N LEU A 351 -17.75 1.63 6.90
CA LEU A 351 -19.10 1.13 6.64
C LEU A 351 -19.63 0.16 7.72
N HIS A 352 -18.77 -0.28 8.65
CA HIS A 352 -19.05 -1.31 9.65
C HIS A 352 -19.58 -2.62 9.06
N ASP A 353 -18.99 -3.06 7.95
CA ASP A 353 -19.45 -4.23 7.20
C ASP A 353 -18.76 -5.52 7.67
N ALA A 354 -19.40 -6.26 8.58
CA ALA A 354 -18.83 -7.48 9.16
C ALA A 354 -18.66 -8.61 8.13
N GLU A 355 -19.52 -8.69 7.11
CA GLU A 355 -19.46 -9.74 6.08
C GLU A 355 -18.20 -9.57 5.24
N ARG A 356 -17.93 -8.35 4.73
CA ARG A 356 -16.71 -8.10 3.94
C ARG A 356 -15.46 -8.10 4.83
N ALA A 357 -15.56 -7.74 6.10
CA ALA A 357 -14.43 -7.81 7.03
C ALA A 357 -13.92 -9.25 7.19
N ALA A 358 -14.83 -10.24 7.27
CA ALA A 358 -14.49 -11.65 7.34
C ALA A 358 -13.76 -12.16 6.08
N LEU A 359 -14.01 -11.54 4.91
CA LEU A 359 -13.31 -11.85 3.67
C LEU A 359 -11.91 -11.22 3.61
N LEU A 360 -11.78 -9.98 4.07
CA LEU A 360 -10.52 -9.22 3.98
C LEU A 360 -9.49 -9.61 5.04
N TYR A 361 -9.94 -9.96 6.26
CA TYR A 361 -9.06 -10.32 7.37
C TYR A 361 -8.03 -11.41 7.01
N PRO A 362 -8.41 -12.60 6.50
CA PRO A 362 -7.44 -13.65 6.20
C PRO A 362 -6.45 -13.28 5.08
N LEU A 363 -6.85 -12.39 4.16
CA LEU A 363 -5.98 -11.92 3.07
C LEU A 363 -4.87 -11.00 3.57
N LEU A 364 -5.17 -10.19 4.60
CA LEU A 364 -4.21 -9.27 5.21
C LEU A 364 -3.41 -9.92 6.34
N ALA A 365 -3.90 -11.02 6.94
CA ALA A 365 -3.29 -11.65 8.11
C ALA A 365 -1.83 -12.09 7.89
N GLU A 366 -1.44 -12.43 6.65
CA GLU A 366 -0.05 -12.77 6.31
C GLU A 366 0.93 -11.60 6.47
N ASN A 367 0.43 -10.36 6.60
CA ASN A 367 1.22 -9.16 6.78
C ASN A 367 1.36 -8.74 8.25
N ALA A 368 0.77 -9.48 9.19
CA ALA A 368 0.88 -9.17 10.63
C ALA A 368 2.35 -9.02 11.06
N GLY A 369 2.64 -8.02 11.89
CA GLY A 369 4.00 -7.68 12.33
C GLY A 369 4.81 -6.87 11.32
N SER A 370 4.20 -6.32 10.27
CA SER A 370 4.88 -5.50 9.25
C SER A 370 4.14 -4.21 8.92
N ASN A 371 4.84 -3.25 8.32
CA ASN A 371 4.24 -2.08 7.68
C ASN A 371 3.77 -2.42 6.27
N LEU A 372 2.59 -1.92 5.90
CA LEU A 372 2.04 -2.12 4.57
C LEU A 372 2.66 -1.12 3.59
N MET A 373 3.32 -1.63 2.56
CA MET A 373 3.71 -0.83 1.39
C MET A 373 3.24 -1.50 0.11
N SER A 374 2.99 -0.69 -0.92
CA SER A 374 2.57 -1.19 -2.22
C SER A 374 3.74 -1.57 -3.11
N ASP A 375 4.70 -0.67 -3.27
CA ASP A 375 5.89 -0.85 -4.09
C ASP A 375 6.99 0.14 -3.68
N PHE A 376 8.18 -0.01 -4.28
CA PHE A 376 9.24 0.96 -4.11
C PHE A 376 8.79 2.36 -4.56
N GLY A 377 8.82 3.33 -3.64
CA GLY A 377 8.40 4.71 -3.86
C GLY A 377 6.90 5.01 -3.67
N GLY A 378 6.08 4.00 -3.39
CA GLY A 378 4.73 4.19 -2.84
C GLY A 378 4.77 4.69 -1.39
N PRO A 379 3.63 5.08 -0.79
CA PRO A 379 3.56 5.43 0.62
C PRO A 379 3.61 4.19 1.51
N CYS A 380 4.00 4.41 2.77
CA CYS A 380 3.68 3.49 3.86
C CYS A 380 2.22 3.72 4.28
N LEU A 381 1.43 2.65 4.35
CA LEU A 381 0.00 2.66 4.69
C LEU A 381 -0.24 2.30 6.17
N GLY A 382 0.82 2.38 6.97
CA GLY A 382 0.85 2.07 8.40
C GLY A 382 1.03 0.59 8.69
N SER A 383 1.03 0.24 9.97
CA SER A 383 1.10 -1.15 10.42
C SER A 383 -0.08 -1.97 9.90
N ALA A 384 0.19 -3.17 9.37
CA ALA A 384 -0.83 -4.14 8.99
C ALA A 384 -1.72 -4.52 10.18
N ASP A 385 -1.15 -4.57 11.39
CA ASP A 385 -1.89 -4.89 12.60
C ASP A 385 -2.94 -3.83 12.94
N ARG A 386 -2.75 -2.55 12.59
CA ARG A 386 -3.81 -1.54 12.80
C ARG A 386 -5.06 -1.90 11.98
N LEU A 387 -4.87 -2.28 10.72
CA LEU A 387 -5.95 -2.70 9.84
C LEU A 387 -6.59 -4.02 10.29
N LEU A 388 -5.78 -5.02 10.67
CA LEU A 388 -6.28 -6.29 11.21
C LEU A 388 -7.07 -6.08 12.51
N GLY A 389 -6.60 -5.20 13.39
CA GLY A 389 -7.29 -4.80 14.61
C GLY A 389 -8.64 -4.16 14.32
N ASN A 390 -8.70 -3.24 13.35
CA ASN A 390 -9.96 -2.65 12.89
C ASN A 390 -10.93 -3.68 12.30
N LEU A 391 -10.46 -4.59 11.44
CA LEU A 391 -11.29 -5.64 10.83
C LEU A 391 -11.82 -6.65 11.87
N ALA A 392 -10.99 -7.03 12.84
CA ALA A 392 -11.40 -7.86 13.98
C ALA A 392 -12.44 -7.13 14.85
N ALA A 393 -12.26 -5.83 15.10
CA ALA A 393 -13.20 -5.01 15.87
C ALA A 393 -14.57 -4.87 15.18
N VAL A 394 -14.61 -4.75 13.84
CA VAL A 394 -15.87 -4.76 13.07
C VAL A 394 -16.61 -6.09 13.24
N GLN A 395 -15.86 -7.19 13.33
CA GLN A 395 -16.39 -8.54 13.60
C GLN A 395 -16.63 -8.82 15.09
N GLN A 396 -16.40 -7.84 15.98
CA GLN A 396 -16.54 -7.97 17.43
C GLN A 396 -15.62 -9.03 18.06
N GLN A 397 -14.48 -9.32 17.43
CA GLN A 397 -13.42 -10.19 17.94
C GLN A 397 -12.48 -9.37 18.81
N TRP A 398 -12.94 -9.00 20.00
CA TRP A 398 -12.33 -7.95 20.83
C TRP A 398 -10.90 -8.25 21.29
N GLU A 399 -10.63 -9.47 21.75
CA GLU A 399 -9.31 -9.88 22.24
C GLU A 399 -8.29 -9.90 21.10
N GLN A 400 -8.69 -10.39 19.94
CA GLN A 400 -7.87 -10.39 18.74
C GLN A 400 -7.62 -8.97 18.23
N ALA A 401 -8.65 -8.12 18.22
CA ALA A 401 -8.52 -6.72 17.86
C ALA A 401 -7.53 -6.00 18.79
N GLN A 402 -7.63 -6.23 20.10
CA GLN A 402 -6.74 -5.65 21.10
C GLN A 402 -5.28 -6.08 20.86
N ALA A 403 -5.02 -7.37 20.67
CA ALA A 403 -3.66 -7.87 20.43
C ALA A 403 -3.01 -7.21 19.19
N HIS A 404 -3.78 -7.04 18.12
CA HIS A 404 -3.32 -6.35 16.92
C HIS A 404 -3.07 -4.86 17.18
N PHE A 405 -3.95 -4.14 17.88
CA PHE A 405 -3.70 -2.73 18.18
C PHE A 405 -2.45 -2.53 19.08
N GLU A 406 -2.18 -3.44 20.01
CA GLU A 406 -0.96 -3.42 20.82
C GLU A 406 0.30 -3.64 19.97
N ALA A 407 0.26 -4.58 19.02
CA ALA A 407 1.34 -4.81 18.06
C ALA A 407 1.56 -3.58 17.15
N ALA A 408 0.48 -2.97 16.67
CA ALA A 408 0.54 -1.76 15.84
C ALA A 408 1.16 -0.58 16.61
N LEU A 409 0.77 -0.37 17.88
CA LEU A 409 1.36 0.68 18.72
C LEU A 409 2.87 0.47 18.91
N ALA A 410 3.30 -0.78 19.15
CA ALA A 410 4.71 -1.10 19.29
C ALA A 410 5.48 -0.82 18.00
N MET A 411 4.93 -1.20 16.84
CA MET A 411 5.52 -0.93 15.52
C MET A 411 5.63 0.58 15.26
N ASP A 412 4.54 1.32 15.41
CA ASP A 412 4.51 2.77 15.13
C ASP A 412 5.47 3.54 16.05
N GLN A 413 5.59 3.13 17.32
CA GLN A 413 6.55 3.71 18.26
C GLN A 413 7.99 3.37 17.90
N HIS A 414 8.26 2.11 17.57
CA HIS A 414 9.60 1.64 17.21
C HIS A 414 10.14 2.34 15.95
N THR A 415 9.27 2.51 14.95
CA THR A 415 9.60 3.14 13.67
C THR A 415 9.61 4.67 13.73
N GLY A 416 9.05 5.27 14.77
CA GLY A 416 8.87 6.72 14.85
C GLY A 416 7.83 7.26 13.87
N ALA A 417 6.91 6.41 13.40
CA ALA A 417 5.82 6.75 12.49
C ALA A 417 4.70 7.52 13.21
N ARG A 418 4.98 8.77 13.59
CA ARG A 418 4.10 9.61 14.43
C ARG A 418 2.68 9.77 13.87
N VAL A 419 2.55 9.87 12.54
CA VAL A 419 1.24 9.95 11.87
C VAL A 419 0.42 8.68 12.13
N TRP A 420 1.03 7.52 11.91
CA TRP A 420 0.36 6.23 12.11
C TRP A 420 0.12 5.93 13.58
N LEU A 421 1.03 6.33 14.47
CA LEU A 421 0.84 6.23 15.92
C LEU A 421 -0.44 6.95 16.39
N ALA A 422 -0.73 8.13 15.85
CA ALA A 422 -1.95 8.86 16.15
C ALA A 422 -3.20 8.13 15.63
N HIS A 423 -3.16 7.60 14.39
CA HIS A 423 -4.24 6.79 13.83
C HIS A 423 -4.50 5.52 14.64
N THR A 424 -3.45 4.78 15.02
CA THR A 424 -3.55 3.56 15.82
C THR A 424 -4.14 3.83 17.20
N ARG A 425 -3.72 4.90 17.88
CA ARG A 425 -4.31 5.31 19.17
C ARG A 425 -5.79 5.64 19.04
N HIS A 426 -6.17 6.41 18.01
CA HIS A 426 -7.57 6.73 17.72
C HIS A 426 -8.41 5.46 17.48
N ASP A 427 -7.94 4.58 16.59
CA ASP A 427 -8.68 3.38 16.21
C ASP A 427 -8.82 2.39 17.37
N TYR A 428 -7.76 2.23 18.17
CA TYR A 428 -7.79 1.40 19.36
C TYR A 428 -8.75 1.97 20.43
N ALA A 429 -8.68 3.29 20.70
CA ALA A 429 -9.62 3.93 21.61
C ALA A 429 -11.07 3.75 21.16
N ARG A 430 -11.36 3.93 19.86
CA ARG A 430 -12.68 3.67 19.28
C ARG A 430 -13.12 2.23 19.49
N MET A 431 -12.23 1.25 19.33
CA MET A 431 -12.56 -0.16 19.60
C MET A 431 -12.91 -0.38 21.07
N LEU A 432 -12.10 0.14 22.01
CA LEU A 432 -12.33 0.01 23.46
C LEU A 432 -13.68 0.60 23.87
N LEU A 433 -14.05 1.77 23.34
CA LEU A 433 -15.35 2.38 23.64
C LEU A 433 -16.53 1.54 23.13
N ARG A 434 -16.37 0.89 21.96
CA ARG A 434 -17.39 -0.04 21.43
C ARG A 434 -17.50 -1.33 22.24
N ARG A 435 -16.38 -1.85 22.76
CA ARG A 435 -16.35 -3.02 23.65
C ARG A 435 -17.02 -2.73 24.99
N GLY A 436 -16.71 -1.57 25.57
CA GLY A 436 -17.41 -1.04 26.74
C GLY A 436 -17.19 -1.80 28.05
N HIS A 437 -16.09 -2.55 28.18
CA HIS A 437 -15.74 -3.22 29.44
C HIS A 437 -15.32 -2.22 30.53
N GLU A 438 -15.26 -2.69 31.78
CA GLU A 438 -14.70 -1.90 32.88
C GLU A 438 -13.24 -1.53 32.58
N GLY A 439 -12.90 -0.24 32.73
CA GLY A 439 -11.57 0.30 32.41
C GLY A 439 -11.38 0.74 30.96
N ASP A 440 -12.22 0.33 30.01
CA ASP A 440 -12.04 0.67 28.59
C ASP A 440 -12.08 2.17 28.32
N ALA A 441 -13.01 2.90 28.95
CA ALA A 441 -13.10 4.35 28.82
C ALA A 441 -11.89 5.08 29.41
N ALA A 442 -11.30 4.55 30.50
CA ALA A 442 -10.08 5.10 31.08
C ALA A 442 -8.90 4.88 30.12
N ARG A 443 -8.75 3.65 29.61
CA ARG A 443 -7.70 3.31 28.66
C ARG A 443 -7.84 4.05 27.33
N ALA A 444 -9.05 4.22 26.82
CA ALA A 444 -9.33 5.03 25.63
C ALA A 444 -8.87 6.48 25.82
N ARG A 445 -9.12 7.09 26.98
CA ARG A 445 -8.65 8.44 27.30
C ARG A 445 -7.11 8.52 27.31
N GLU A 446 -6.44 7.56 27.95
CA GLU A 446 -4.96 7.48 27.95
C GLU A 446 -4.35 7.41 26.55
N LEU A 447 -5.06 6.79 25.59
CA LEU A 447 -4.65 6.71 24.20
C LEU A 447 -4.95 8.01 23.44
N LEU A 448 -6.12 8.63 23.67
CA LEU A 448 -6.58 9.80 22.94
C LEU A 448 -5.85 11.09 23.33
N GLU A 449 -5.45 11.26 24.60
CA GLU A 449 -4.70 12.44 25.06
C GLU A 449 -3.41 12.70 24.26
N PRO A 450 -2.45 11.74 24.18
CA PRO A 450 -1.26 11.92 23.36
C PRO A 450 -1.58 11.92 21.86
N ALA A 451 -2.63 11.22 21.41
CA ALA A 451 -3.05 11.26 20.00
C ALA A 451 -3.49 12.67 19.59
N LEU A 452 -4.25 13.37 20.44
CA LEU A 452 -4.71 14.74 20.20
C LEU A 452 -3.53 15.73 20.18
N ALA A 453 -2.59 15.58 21.11
CA ALA A 453 -1.39 16.41 21.17
C ALA A 453 -0.54 16.24 19.90
N ASP A 454 -0.28 14.99 19.49
CA ASP A 454 0.48 14.68 18.28
C ASP A 454 -0.24 15.16 17.02
N SER A 455 -1.55 14.86 16.87
CA SER A 455 -2.31 15.23 15.67
C SER A 455 -2.40 16.75 15.50
N THR A 456 -2.55 17.49 16.59
CA THR A 456 -2.56 18.96 16.58
C THR A 456 -1.19 19.52 16.20
N ALA A 457 -0.11 19.01 16.82
CA ALA A 457 1.25 19.47 16.54
C ALA A 457 1.69 19.19 15.09
N LEU A 458 1.22 18.09 14.50
CA LEU A 458 1.50 17.72 13.12
C LEU A 458 0.58 18.42 12.10
N GLY A 459 -0.52 19.03 12.55
CA GLY A 459 -1.52 19.63 11.65
C GLY A 459 -2.36 18.60 10.90
N MET A 460 -2.67 17.46 11.52
CA MET A 460 -3.53 16.42 10.96
C MET A 460 -5.00 16.84 11.03
N GLN A 461 -5.43 17.67 10.07
CA GLN A 461 -6.75 18.30 10.05
C GLN A 461 -7.91 17.32 9.90
N ALA A 462 -7.69 16.15 9.29
CA ALA A 462 -8.73 15.12 9.18
C ALA A 462 -8.91 14.30 10.46
N LEU A 463 -7.81 13.94 11.14
CA LEU A 463 -7.85 13.06 12.32
C LEU A 463 -8.18 13.84 13.61
N THR A 464 -7.68 15.06 13.75
CA THR A 464 -7.85 15.85 14.98
C THR A 464 -9.33 16.01 15.40
N PRO A 465 -10.28 16.37 14.50
CA PRO A 465 -11.70 16.44 14.87
C PRO A 465 -12.29 15.10 15.30
N ARG A 466 -11.84 13.98 14.72
CA ARG A 466 -12.31 12.63 15.05
C ARG A 466 -11.86 12.22 16.45
N ILE A 467 -10.61 12.52 16.81
CA ILE A 467 -10.08 12.32 18.17
C ILE A 467 -10.86 13.15 19.18
N THR A 468 -11.07 14.44 18.90
CA THR A 468 -11.84 15.34 19.78
C THR A 468 -13.26 14.84 20.00
N ALA A 469 -13.93 14.33 18.96
CA ALA A 469 -15.27 13.77 19.08
C ALA A 469 -15.32 12.56 20.03
N LEU A 470 -14.33 11.66 19.97
CA LEU A 470 -14.26 10.52 20.91
C LEU A 470 -13.97 10.95 22.35
N ILE A 471 -13.12 11.97 22.54
CA ILE A 471 -12.89 12.54 23.88
C ILE A 471 -14.20 13.11 24.44
N GLN A 472 -14.94 13.86 23.62
CA GLN A 472 -16.25 14.39 23.99
C GLN A 472 -17.28 13.29 24.29
N GLU A 473 -17.24 12.16 23.58
CA GLU A 473 -18.09 10.99 23.88
C GLU A 473 -17.79 10.39 25.26
N ILE A 474 -16.51 10.31 25.62
CA ILE A 474 -16.06 9.81 26.93
C ILE A 474 -16.45 10.78 28.06
N GLU A 475 -16.32 12.09 27.82
CA GLU A 475 -16.62 13.14 28.79
C GLU A 475 -18.11 13.45 28.90
N ALA A 476 -18.88 13.13 27.85
CA ALA A 476 -20.32 13.27 27.87
C ALA A 476 -20.87 12.46 29.04
N PRO A 477 -21.76 13.05 29.88
CA PRO A 477 -22.38 12.29 30.94
C PRO A 477 -23.10 11.11 30.29
N ARG A 478 -22.69 9.88 30.64
CA ARG A 478 -23.40 8.66 30.25
C ARG A 478 -24.85 8.89 30.61
N SER A 479 -25.73 8.97 29.62
CA SER A 479 -27.15 9.04 29.92
C SER A 479 -27.49 7.80 30.73
N ALA A 480 -28.13 7.98 31.89
CA ALA A 480 -28.69 6.88 32.67
C ALA A 480 -29.79 6.12 31.89
N TYR A 481 -30.16 6.60 30.70
CA TYR A 481 -31.27 6.13 29.90
C TYR A 481 -30.82 5.74 28.48
N PRO A 482 -31.44 4.70 27.90
CA PRO A 482 -31.09 4.17 26.58
C PRO A 482 -31.28 5.23 25.49
N CYS A 483 -30.57 5.04 24.37
CA CYS A 483 -30.61 5.94 23.21
C CYS A 483 -30.20 7.39 23.49
N GLY A 484 -29.46 7.67 24.57
CA GLY A 484 -29.06 9.03 24.92
C GLY A 484 -30.23 9.94 25.30
N LEU A 485 -31.34 9.34 25.77
CA LEU A 485 -32.49 10.08 26.27
C LEU A 485 -32.08 10.87 27.52
N THR A 486 -32.46 12.14 27.58
CA THR A 486 -32.30 12.94 28.81
C THR A 486 -33.32 12.51 29.85
N GLU A 487 -33.06 12.80 31.13
CA GLU A 487 -34.02 12.56 32.20
C GLU A 487 -35.41 13.16 31.90
N ARG A 488 -35.43 14.37 31.35
CA ARG A 488 -36.65 15.06 30.94
C ARG A 488 -37.38 14.37 29.78
N GLU A 489 -36.64 13.83 28.81
CA GLU A 489 -37.22 13.05 27.72
C GLU A 489 -37.80 11.73 28.22
N VAL A 490 -37.18 11.09 29.23
CA VAL A 490 -37.73 9.89 29.87
C VAL A 490 -38.99 10.18 30.67
N GLU A 491 -39.07 11.30 31.40
CA GLU A 491 -40.30 11.73 32.07
C GLU A 491 -41.46 11.90 31.07
N VAL A 492 -41.19 12.58 29.95
CA VAL A 492 -42.18 12.75 28.87
C VAL A 492 -42.56 11.39 28.27
N LEU A 493 -41.58 10.52 28.01
CA LEU A 493 -41.78 9.19 27.45
C LEU A 493 -42.62 8.27 28.37
N ARG A 494 -42.42 8.34 29.69
CA ARG A 494 -43.25 7.63 30.68
C ARG A 494 -44.70 8.09 30.61
N LEU A 495 -44.93 9.40 30.56
CA LEU A 495 -46.29 9.95 30.46
C LEU A 495 -46.96 9.64 29.11
N ILE A 496 -46.17 9.56 28.03
CA ILE A 496 -46.62 9.06 26.73
C ILE A 496 -47.11 7.62 26.86
N ALA A 497 -46.34 6.74 27.52
CA ALA A 497 -46.71 5.35 27.73
C ALA A 497 -47.94 5.17 28.65
N MET A 498 -48.19 6.11 29.56
CA MET A 498 -49.42 6.20 30.37
C MET A 498 -50.64 6.74 29.58
N GLY A 499 -50.50 6.98 28.27
CA GLY A 499 -51.59 7.45 27.41
C GLY A 499 -51.93 8.93 27.55
N ARG A 500 -51.10 9.73 28.23
CA ARG A 500 -51.32 11.18 28.36
C ARG A 500 -51.15 11.86 27.01
N ASN A 501 -51.88 12.95 26.75
CA ASN A 501 -51.68 13.81 25.58
C ASN A 501 -50.73 15.00 25.89
N ASN A 502 -50.27 15.75 24.88
CA ASN A 502 -49.29 16.83 25.08
C ASN A 502 -49.77 17.94 26.05
N ARG A 503 -51.09 18.18 26.14
CA ARG A 503 -51.66 19.16 27.06
C ARG A 503 -51.60 18.67 28.50
N GLU A 504 -51.94 17.40 28.73
CA GLU A 504 -51.85 16.75 30.05
C GLU A 504 -50.41 16.62 30.52
N ILE A 505 -49.49 16.23 29.63
CA ILE A 505 -48.06 16.18 29.95
C ILE A 505 -47.54 17.57 30.32
N GLY A 506 -47.95 18.61 29.58
CA GLY A 506 -47.59 19.99 29.88
C GLY A 506 -48.07 20.44 31.27
N GLN A 507 -49.28 20.02 31.67
CA GLN A 507 -49.81 20.27 33.01
C GLN A 507 -49.02 19.55 34.10
N VAL A 508 -48.74 18.25 33.91
CA VAL A 508 -47.99 17.43 34.89
C VAL A 508 -46.58 17.96 35.07
N LEU A 509 -45.92 18.35 33.98
CA LEU A 509 -44.52 18.76 33.98
C LEU A 509 -44.32 20.29 34.09
N SER A 510 -45.40 21.06 34.25
CA SER A 510 -45.41 22.54 34.29
C SER A 510 -44.68 23.20 33.10
N ILE A 511 -44.92 22.71 31.88
CA ILE A 511 -44.34 23.24 30.62
C ILE A 511 -45.41 23.41 29.54
N SER A 512 -45.11 24.19 28.50
CA SER A 512 -46.08 24.42 27.42
C SER A 512 -46.31 23.14 26.58
N PRO A 513 -47.51 22.93 26.00
CA PRO A 513 -47.76 21.80 25.09
C PRO A 513 -46.85 21.77 23.86
N ASN A 514 -46.36 22.95 23.41
CA ASN A 514 -45.38 23.04 22.33
C ASN A 514 -44.00 22.54 22.76
N THR A 515 -43.61 22.82 23.99
CA THR A 515 -42.37 22.27 24.58
C THR A 515 -42.45 20.74 24.66
N VAL A 516 -43.60 20.19 25.05
CA VAL A 516 -43.83 18.73 25.03
C VAL A 516 -43.74 18.16 23.62
N ALA A 517 -44.32 18.83 22.61
CA ALA A 517 -44.24 18.38 21.22
C ALA A 517 -42.80 18.32 20.71
N ASN A 518 -41.95 19.26 21.13
CA ASN A 518 -40.51 19.23 20.82
C ASN A 518 -39.81 18.04 21.49
N HIS A 519 -40.09 17.78 22.77
CA HIS A 519 -39.56 16.59 23.45
C HIS A 519 -40.02 15.30 22.78
N VAL A 520 -41.30 15.18 22.39
CA VAL A 520 -41.82 14.01 21.68
C VAL A 520 -41.06 13.78 20.37
N ARG A 521 -40.80 14.83 19.59
CA ARG A 521 -40.03 14.73 18.34
C ARG A 521 -38.62 14.21 18.58
N ASN A 522 -37.90 14.79 19.54
CA ASN A 522 -36.54 14.37 19.88
C ASN A 522 -36.51 12.92 20.39
N ILE A 523 -37.54 12.49 21.14
CA ILE A 523 -37.69 11.10 21.58
C ILE A 523 -37.86 10.17 20.37
N LEU A 524 -38.72 10.50 19.41
CA LEU A 524 -38.93 9.69 18.21
C LEU A 524 -37.62 9.56 17.40
N GLU A 525 -36.90 10.68 17.23
CA GLU A 525 -35.61 10.73 16.54
C GLU A 525 -34.54 9.87 17.25
N LYS A 526 -34.40 10.01 18.58
CA LYS A 526 -33.39 9.27 19.36
C LYS A 526 -33.70 7.78 19.48
N THR A 527 -34.98 7.42 19.58
CA THR A 527 -35.42 6.02 19.76
C THR A 527 -35.66 5.30 18.44
N TYR A 528 -35.52 5.99 17.30
CA TYR A 528 -35.84 5.47 15.96
C TYR A 528 -37.27 4.89 15.85
N THR A 529 -38.23 5.54 16.51
CA THR A 529 -39.64 5.13 16.47
C THR A 529 -40.44 6.05 15.56
N ALA A 530 -41.39 5.50 14.79
CA ALA A 530 -42.12 6.25 13.77
C ALA A 530 -43.27 7.09 14.36
N ASN A 531 -43.78 6.71 15.54
CA ASN A 531 -44.93 7.36 16.14
C ASN A 531 -44.97 7.18 17.67
N ARG A 532 -45.86 7.95 18.31
CA ARG A 532 -46.06 7.97 19.77
C ARG A 532 -46.35 6.58 20.36
N THR A 533 -47.07 5.73 19.62
CA THR A 533 -47.44 4.38 20.06
C THR A 533 -46.22 3.47 20.09
N GLU A 534 -45.36 3.54 19.08
CA GLU A 534 -44.09 2.83 19.05
C GLU A 534 -43.12 3.31 20.14
N ALA A 535 -43.09 4.62 20.41
CA ALA A 535 -42.32 5.17 21.54
C ALA A 535 -42.83 4.61 22.89
N ALA A 536 -44.14 4.51 23.10
CA ALA A 536 -44.71 3.88 24.29
C ALA A 536 -44.30 2.40 24.42
N ALA A 537 -44.31 1.65 23.32
CA ALA A 537 -43.86 0.25 23.30
C ALA A 537 -42.35 0.13 23.57
N PHE A 538 -41.54 1.05 23.06
CA PHE A 538 -40.11 1.16 23.36
C PHE A 538 -39.88 1.37 24.86
N ALA A 539 -40.59 2.32 25.49
CA ALA A 539 -40.46 2.60 26.92
C ALA A 539 -40.73 1.36 27.81
N ASN A 540 -41.71 0.54 27.40
CA ASN A 540 -42.03 -0.71 28.09
C ASN A 540 -40.93 -1.78 27.92
N ARG A 541 -40.43 -1.93 26.69
CA ARG A 541 -39.37 -2.91 26.35
C ARG A 541 -38.07 -2.63 27.10
N GLU A 542 -37.71 -1.37 27.22
CA GLU A 542 -36.48 -0.92 27.87
C GLU A 542 -36.62 -0.74 29.41
N GLY A 543 -37.76 -1.16 30.00
CA GLY A 543 -37.98 -1.09 31.44
C GLY A 543 -38.07 0.33 32.02
N LEU A 544 -38.35 1.34 31.19
CA LEU A 544 -38.34 2.75 31.58
C LEU A 544 -39.59 3.17 32.35
N LEU A 545 -40.61 2.31 32.44
CA LEU A 545 -41.90 2.61 33.06
C LEU A 545 -41.94 2.50 34.59
N GLY A 546 -40.81 2.16 35.23
CA GLY A 546 -40.59 2.06 36.68
C GLY A 546 -41.82 2.16 37.60
N GLY A 547 -42.23 1.00 38.14
CA GLY A 547 -42.95 0.78 39.41
C GLY A 547 -44.04 1.74 39.85
#